data_AF-A0A1M3MQH2-F1
#
_entry.id   AF-A0A1M3MQH2-F1
#
_cell.length_a   1.000
_cell.length_b   1.000
_cell.length_c   1.000
_cell.angle_alpha   90.00
_cell.angle_beta   90.00
_cell.angle_gamma   90.00
#
_symmetry.space_group_name_H-M   'P 1'
#
loop_
_entity.id
_entity.type
_entity.pdbx_description
1 polymer ?
#
loop_
_entity_poly.entity_id
_entity_poly.type
_entity_poly.pdbx_seq_one_letter_code
_entity_poly.pdbx_strand_id
1 'polypeptide(L)' 'MQIQGSIETNDSACIILPMKRLDIANYTGLTIETVSRTFNRLENDGILKIDGPHRIRITNELLFDQIAKSAETT' A
#
# COMPACT_ATOMS: atom_id res chain seq x y z
N MET A 1 4.50 -35.99 -1.24
CA MET A 1 4.30 -35.10 -0.08
C MET A 1 4.59 -33.69 -0.55
N GLN A 2 3.55 -32.90 -0.86
CA GLN A 2 3.72 -31.47 -1.14
C GLN A 2 3.85 -30.75 0.20
N ILE A 3 5.03 -30.20 0.45
CA ILE A 3 5.26 -29.22 1.50
C ILE A 3 4.52 -27.94 1.11
N GLN A 4 3.27 -27.81 1.54
CA GLN A 4 2.57 -26.53 1.50
C GLN A 4 3.24 -25.65 2.55
N GLY A 5 4.08 -24.72 2.09
CA GLY A 5 4.65 -23.69 2.96
C GLY A 5 3.51 -22.84 3.53
N SER A 6 3.20 -23.04 4.80
CA SER A 6 2.39 -22.11 5.59
C SER A 6 3.29 -20.94 5.98
N ILE A 7 3.42 -19.95 5.10
CA ILE A 7 3.83 -18.61 5.54
C ILE A 7 2.55 -17.93 6.02
N GLU A 8 2.16 -18.21 7.26
CA GLU A 8 1.17 -17.42 7.99
C GLU A 8 1.87 -16.17 8.53
N THR A 9 2.19 -15.22 7.65
CA THR A 9 2.50 -13.85 8.08
C THR A 9 1.23 -13.04 7.93
N ASN A 10 0.36 -13.09 8.94
CA ASN A 10 -0.85 -12.29 8.95
C ASN A 10 -0.93 -11.46 10.23
N ASP A 11 0.07 -10.60 10.44
CA ASP A 11 -0.14 -9.35 11.14
C ASP A 11 -0.42 -8.27 10.08
N SER A 12 -1.67 -8.23 9.61
CA SER A 12 -2.10 -7.21 8.65
C SER A 12 -2.05 -5.83 9.32
N ALA A 13 -0.95 -5.09 9.20
CA ALA A 13 -0.79 -3.78 9.80
C ALA A 13 -1.84 -2.79 9.26
N CYS A 14 -2.72 -2.31 10.13
CA CYS A 14 -3.72 -1.30 9.78
C CYS A 14 -3.18 0.10 10.09
N ILE A 15 -3.08 0.93 9.05
CA ILE A 15 -2.58 2.29 9.14
C ILE A 15 -3.74 3.26 8.90
N ILE A 16 -3.87 4.23 9.81
CA ILE A 16 -4.77 5.38 9.64
C ILE A 16 -3.94 6.52 9.07
N LEU A 17 -4.31 6.97 7.87
CA LEU A 17 -3.68 8.09 7.20
C LEU A 17 -4.42 9.38 7.60
N PRO A 18 -3.80 10.28 8.39
CA PRO A 18 -4.47 11.47 8.94
C PRO A 18 -4.80 12.55 7.90
N MET A 19 -4.54 12.29 6.62
CA MET A 19 -4.64 13.22 5.50
C MET A 19 -5.46 12.59 4.37
N LYS A 20 -6.17 13.40 3.58
CA LYS A 20 -6.97 12.92 2.45
C LYS A 20 -6.05 12.66 1.25
N ARG A 21 -6.53 11.91 0.25
CA ARG A 21 -5.81 11.72 -1.03
C ARG A 21 -5.43 13.05 -1.70
N LEU A 22 -6.26 14.07 -1.54
CA LEU A 22 -5.98 15.43 -2.00
C LEU A 22 -4.75 16.04 -1.33
N ASP A 23 -4.62 15.86 -0.01
CA ASP A 23 -3.45 16.36 0.74
C ASP A 23 -2.16 15.63 0.30
N ILE A 24 -2.24 14.33 0.01
CA ILE A 24 -1.11 13.54 -0.53
C ILE A 24 -0.70 14.08 -1.91
N ALA A 25 -1.68 14.34 -2.77
CA ALA A 25 -1.46 14.91 -4.10
C ALA A 25 -0.78 16.28 -4.01
N ASN A 26 -1.31 17.16 -3.17
CA ASN A 26 -0.73 18.48 -2.91
C ASN A 26 0.69 18.40 -2.34
N TYR A 27 0.95 17.48 -1.42
CA TYR A 27 2.28 17.29 -0.82
C TYR A 27 3.31 16.76 -1.82
N THR A 28 2.91 15.81 -2.66
CA THR A 28 3.80 15.16 -3.65
C THR A 28 3.93 15.96 -4.95
N GLY A 29 3.11 16.99 -5.16
CA GLY A 29 3.00 17.69 -6.43
C GLY A 29 2.35 16.85 -7.55
N LEU A 30 1.74 15.71 -7.20
CA LEU A 30 1.03 14.85 -8.13
C LEU A 30 -0.46 15.22 -8.18
N THR A 31 -1.17 14.76 -9.20
CA THR A 31 -2.64 14.89 -9.24
C THR A 31 -3.28 13.86 -8.33
N ILE A 32 -4.47 14.19 -7.79
CA ILE A 32 -5.28 13.25 -7.01
C ILE A 32 -5.61 11.98 -7.79
N GLU A 33 -5.73 12.09 -9.13
CA GLU A 33 -5.92 10.95 -10.02
C GLU A 33 -4.72 10.02 -10.04
N THR A 34 -3.49 10.57 -10.13
CA THR A 34 -2.25 9.78 -10.07
C THR A 34 -2.12 9.08 -8.73
N VAL A 35 -2.36 9.80 -7.63
CA VAL A 35 -2.35 9.22 -6.29
C VAL A 35 -3.37 8.08 -6.19
N SER A 36 -4.61 8.33 -6.61
CA SER A 36 -5.69 7.33 -6.60
C SER A 36 -5.35 6.10 -7.43
N ARG A 37 -4.80 6.27 -8.64
CA ARG A 37 -4.34 5.16 -9.49
C ARG A 37 -3.24 4.35 -8.83
N THR A 38 -2.27 4.99 -8.18
CA THR A 38 -1.20 4.28 -7.48
C THR A 38 -1.77 3.45 -6.32
N PHE A 39 -2.66 4.02 -5.51
CA PHE A 39 -3.31 3.29 -4.42
C PHE A 39 -4.14 2.11 -4.93
N ASN A 40 -4.93 2.30 -6.00
CA ASN A 40 -5.67 1.19 -6.62
C ASN A 40 -4.75 0.13 -7.24
N ARG A 41 -3.60 0.51 -7.80
CA ARG A 41 -2.61 -0.45 -8.31
C ARG A 41 -2.07 -1.32 -7.17
N LEU A 42 -1.68 -0.70 -6.06
CA LEU A 42 -1.17 -1.42 -4.88
C LEU A 42 -2.24 -2.33 -4.26
N GLU A 43 -3.51 -1.95 -4.33
CA GLU A 43 -4.61 -2.81 -3.93
C GLU A 43 -4.81 -3.99 -4.87
N ASN A 44 -4.77 -3.76 -6.19
CA ASN A 44 -4.90 -4.80 -7.20
C ASN A 44 -3.77 -5.84 -7.13
N ASP A 45 -2.55 -5.38 -6.84
CA ASP A 45 -1.37 -6.23 -6.62
C ASP A 45 -1.44 -7.02 -5.28
N GLY A 46 -2.46 -6.78 -4.45
CA GLY A 46 -2.64 -7.47 -3.17
C GLY A 46 -1.66 -7.03 -2.08
N ILE A 47 -0.98 -5.88 -2.26
CA ILE A 47 0.01 -5.35 -1.31
C ILE A 47 -0.68 -4.70 -0.13
N LEU A 48 -1.73 -3.93 -0.42
CA LEU A 48 -2.55 -3.23 0.56
C LEU A 48 -4.02 -3.38 0.24
N LYS A 49 -4.87 -2.96 1.17
CA LYS A 49 -6.31 -2.88 1.01
C LYS A 49 -6.81 -1.55 1.53
N ILE A 50 -7.67 -0.89 0.77
CA ILE A 50 -8.22 0.41 1.13
C ILE A 50 -9.57 0.17 1.82
N ASP A 51 -9.56 0.16 3.15
CA ASP A 51 -10.78 -0.02 3.98
C ASP A 51 -11.51 1.33 4.21
N GLY A 52 -11.00 2.45 3.68
CA GLY A 52 -11.66 3.75 3.73
C GLY A 52 -10.80 4.93 3.24
N PRO A 53 -11.32 6.17 3.27
CA PRO A 53 -10.61 7.35 2.79
C PRO A 53 -9.32 7.65 3.57
N HIS A 54 -9.27 7.22 4.82
CA HIS A 54 -8.15 7.40 5.76
C HIS A 54 -7.64 6.08 6.31
N ARG A 55 -8.12 4.92 5.82
CA ARG A 55 -7.82 3.63 6.42
C ARG A 55 -7.25 2.70 5.36
N ILE A 56 -6.03 2.24 5.60
CA ILE A 56 -5.31 1.34 4.71
C ILE A 56 -4.84 0.16 5.56
N ARG A 57 -4.90 -1.03 5.00
CA ARG A 57 -4.39 -2.23 5.62
C ARG A 57 -3.32 -2.82 4.73
N ILE A 58 -2.15 -3.08 5.29
CA ILE A 58 -1.07 -3.75 4.58
C ILE A 58 -1.38 -5.24 4.65
N THR A 59 -1.48 -5.86 3.47
CA THR A 59 -1.72 -7.30 3.33
C THR A 59 -0.40 -8.04 3.13
N ASN A 60 0.61 -7.38 2.55
CA ASN A 60 1.94 -7.94 2.33
C ASN A 60 3.03 -6.91 2.64
N GLU A 61 3.60 -7.00 3.84
CA GLU A 61 4.68 -6.11 4.30
C GLU A 61 5.97 -6.24 3.49
N LEU A 62 6.32 -7.45 3.05
CA LEU A 62 7.55 -7.72 2.31
C LEU A 62 7.54 -7.09 0.92
N LEU A 63 6.40 -7.17 0.24
CA LEU A 63 6.23 -6.56 -1.07
C LEU A 63 6.11 -5.04 -0.96
N PHE A 64 5.45 -4.55 0.10
CA PHE A 64 5.37 -3.12 0.39
C PHE A 64 6.75 -2.48 0.61
N ASP A 65 7.59 -3.09 1.44
CA ASP A 65 8.97 -2.63 1.71
C ASP A 65 9.83 -2.60 0.43
N GLN A 66 9.72 -3.62 -0.43
CA GLN A 66 10.44 -3.64 -1.71
C GLN A 66 10.05 -2.50 -2.64
N ILE A 67 8.75 -2.22 -2.77
CA ILE A 67 8.25 -1.15 -3.64
C ILE A 67 8.62 0.22 -3.06
N ALA A 68 8.54 0.39 -1.74
CA ALA A 68 8.97 1.61 -1.07
C ALA A 68 10.46 1.90 -1.35
N LYS A 69 11.35 0.92 -1.13
CA LYS A 69 12.80 1.05 -1.38
C LYS A 69 13.15 1.32 -2.84
N SER A 70 12.36 0.78 -3.78
CA SER A 70 12.59 1.02 -5.20
C SER A 70 12.36 2.48 -5.63
N ALA A 71 11.54 3.24 -4.89
CA ALA A 71 11.27 4.65 -5.18
C ALA A 71 12.37 5.60 -4.69
N GLU A 72 13.24 5.16 -3.79
CA GLU A 72 14.27 5.98 -3.14
C GLU A 72 15.62 5.97 -3.89
N THR A 73 15.76 5.11 -4.92
CA THR A 73 17.05 4.81 -5.59
C THR A 73 17.25 5.59 -6.90
N THR A 74 16.70 6.79 -7.07
CA THR A 74 16.94 7.60 -8.29
C THR A 74 17.13 9.08 -7.98
#